data_AF-A0A9P4L6E9-F1
#
_entry.id   AF-A0A9P4L6E9-F1
#
_cell.length_a   1.000
_cell.length_b   1.000
_cell.length_c   1.000
_cell.angle_alpha   90.00
_cell.angle_beta   90.00
_cell.angle_gamma   90.00
#
_symmetry.space_group_name_H-M   'P 1'
#
loop_
_entity.id
_entity.type
_entity.pdbx_description
1 polymer ?
#
loop_
_entity_poly.entity_id
_entity_poly.type
_entity_poly.pdbx_seq_one_letter_code
_entity_poly.pdbx_strand_id
1 'polypeptide(L)'
;MSGAATPHAPTSARASLPPTGSATPALPPPAPTTPGLPPPSTFDILPDLHKLLKRLLDTSAQLPTATPTPPHPSTEGPLEIQHVATAANDIRLKIQKARRAVVALPDIDRTCEDQEDEIEDLEARIARLKASLRELGRTSAEAEDGDGDQSHMSVDCMDALDLALAQGS
;
A
#
# COMPACT_ATOMS: atom_id res chain seq x y z
N MET A 1 -71.99 5.96 -6.16
CA MET A 1 -71.93 5.85 -7.63
C MET A 1 -70.63 6.46 -8.10
N SER A 2 -70.05 5.84 -9.12
CA SER A 2 -68.69 5.95 -9.65
C SER A 2 -68.27 7.33 -10.21
N GLY A 3 -66.95 7.48 -10.43
CA GLY A 3 -66.33 8.38 -11.41
C GLY A 3 -65.27 9.31 -10.77
N ALA A 4 -63.96 9.03 -10.89
CA ALA A 4 -63.04 9.44 -11.98
C ALA A 4 -62.61 10.94 -11.87
N ALA A 5 -61.39 11.41 -12.10
CA ALA A 5 -60.15 10.91 -12.67
C ALA A 5 -58.97 11.83 -12.23
N THR A 6 -57.74 11.34 -12.37
CA THR A 6 -56.43 12.03 -12.27
C THR A 6 -56.34 13.24 -13.22
N PRO A 7 -55.45 14.24 -12.98
CA PRO A 7 -54.04 14.04 -13.31
C PRO A 7 -53.03 14.66 -12.32
N HIS A 8 -51.90 13.95 -12.18
CA HIS A 8 -50.67 14.48 -11.61
C HIS A 8 -50.07 15.53 -12.57
N ALA A 9 -49.76 16.71 -12.05
CA ALA A 9 -48.90 17.68 -12.72
C ALA A 9 -47.48 17.60 -12.12
N PRO A 10 -46.42 17.47 -12.94
CA PRO A 10 -45.04 17.49 -12.46
C PRO A 10 -44.58 18.95 -12.29
N THR A 11 -44.26 19.37 -11.06
CA THR A 11 -43.53 20.62 -10.85
C THR A 11 -42.07 20.42 -11.23
N SER A 12 -41.79 20.67 -12.51
CA SER A 12 -40.43 20.95 -12.98
C SER A 12 -40.13 22.41 -12.66
N ALA A 13 -39.27 22.65 -11.66
CA ALA A 13 -38.63 23.95 -11.43
C ALA A 13 -37.16 23.71 -11.10
N ARG A 14 -36.41 23.47 -12.18
CA ARG A 14 -34.95 23.53 -12.26
C ARG A 14 -34.49 24.94 -11.88
N ALA A 15 -34.00 25.13 -10.66
CA ALA A 15 -33.15 26.26 -10.32
C ALA A 15 -31.75 25.96 -10.89
N SER A 16 -31.44 26.57 -12.03
CA SER A 16 -30.11 26.53 -12.62
C SER A 16 -29.19 27.42 -11.78
N LEU A 17 -28.21 26.82 -11.11
CA LEU A 17 -27.10 27.56 -10.51
C LEU A 17 -26.03 27.82 -11.60
N PRO A 18 -25.38 29.00 -11.61
CA PRO A 18 -24.39 29.35 -12.63
C PRO A 18 -23.14 28.46 -12.54
N PRO A 19 -22.57 28.03 -13.67
CA PRO A 19 -21.31 27.30 -13.71
C PRO A 19 -20.15 28.29 -13.80
N THR A 20 -19.45 28.58 -12.72
CA THR A 20 -18.05 29.07 -12.81
C THR A 20 -17.36 29.08 -11.46
N GLY A 21 -16.13 28.56 -11.44
CA GLY A 21 -15.13 29.01 -10.48
C GLY A 21 -14.55 27.92 -9.60
N SER A 22 -13.39 27.40 -10.03
CA SER A 22 -12.39 26.68 -9.22
C SER A 22 -12.84 25.35 -8.62
N ALA A 23 -12.85 24.32 -9.46
CA ALA A 23 -12.49 22.99 -9.00
C ALA A 23 -11.02 23.03 -8.54
N THR A 24 -10.78 23.42 -7.28
CA THR A 24 -9.56 23.03 -6.58
C THR A 24 -9.53 21.51 -6.62
N PRO A 25 -8.49 20.87 -7.20
CA PRO A 25 -8.34 19.43 -7.09
C PRO A 25 -8.33 19.12 -5.60
N ALA A 26 -9.37 18.44 -5.11
CA ALA A 26 -9.34 17.87 -3.78
C ALA A 26 -8.10 16.97 -3.75
N LEU A 27 -7.15 17.30 -2.87
CA LEU A 27 -5.99 16.46 -2.63
C LEU A 27 -6.48 15.02 -2.46
N PRO A 28 -5.81 14.03 -3.10
CA PRO A 28 -6.13 12.64 -2.83
C PRO A 28 -6.05 12.44 -1.30
N PRO A 29 -6.99 11.66 -0.70
CA PRO A 29 -6.88 11.33 0.71
C PRO A 29 -5.47 10.79 0.98
N PRO A 30 -4.82 11.15 2.10
CA PRO A 30 -3.50 10.65 2.41
C PRO A 30 -3.54 9.12 2.29
N ALA A 31 -2.64 8.57 1.46
CA ALA A 31 -2.51 7.13 1.33
C ALA A 31 -2.35 6.54 2.74
N PRO A 32 -3.05 5.44 3.07
CA PRO A 32 -2.87 4.80 4.36
C PRO A 32 -1.38 4.49 4.51
N THR A 33 -0.75 5.09 5.52
CA THR A 33 0.63 4.78 5.88
C THR A 33 0.61 3.33 6.36
N THR A 34 0.90 2.38 5.47
CA THR A 34 1.07 0.99 5.85
C THR A 34 2.17 0.96 6.93
N PRO A 35 1.85 0.53 8.16
CA PRO A 35 2.88 0.34 9.17
C PRO A 35 3.91 -0.62 8.60
N GLY A 36 5.13 -0.15 8.41
CA GLY A 36 6.19 -0.96 7.82
C GLY A 36 6.46 -2.20 8.67
N LEU A 37 6.81 -3.30 8.01
CA LEU A 37 7.20 -4.52 8.68
C LEU A 37 8.34 -4.25 9.68
N PRO A 38 8.33 -4.88 10.86
CA PRO A 38 9.40 -4.72 11.83
C PRO A 38 10.74 -5.21 11.25
N PRO A 39 11.87 -4.58 11.61
CA PRO A 39 13.17 -5.00 11.11
C PRO A 39 13.49 -6.42 11.58
N PRO A 40 14.19 -7.24 10.77
CA PRO A 40 14.42 -8.66 11.04
C PRO A 40 15.18 -8.90 12.35
N SER A 41 16.03 -7.96 12.75
CA SER A 41 16.76 -7.98 14.02
C SER A 41 15.85 -7.98 15.26
N THR A 42 14.57 -7.61 15.12
CA THR A 42 13.56 -7.71 16.19
C THR A 42 13.33 -9.16 16.62
N PHE A 43 13.56 -10.12 15.72
CA PHE A 43 13.35 -11.56 15.94
C PHE A 43 14.64 -12.33 16.18
N ASP A 44 15.80 -11.66 16.16
CA ASP A 44 17.11 -12.27 16.33
C ASP A 44 17.46 -12.48 17.82
N ILE A 45 16.74 -13.42 18.44
CA ILE A 45 16.84 -13.76 19.87
C ILE A 45 17.76 -14.98 20.09
N LEU A 46 17.91 -15.81 19.06
CA LEU A 46 18.59 -17.10 19.14
C LEU A 46 20.07 -17.00 19.56
N PRO A 47 20.89 -16.04 19.05
CA PRO A 47 22.29 -15.95 19.45
C PRO A 47 22.46 -15.68 20.95
N ASP A 48 21.62 -14.80 21.51
CA ASP A 48 21.71 -14.42 22.92
C ASP A 48 21.16 -15.51 23.85
N LEU A 49 20.07 -16.17 23.44
CA LEU A 49 19.55 -17.34 24.13
C LEU A 49 20.59 -18.46 24.16
N HIS A 50 21.21 -18.75 23.03
CA HIS A 50 22.24 -19.79 22.93
C HIS A 50 23.45 -19.47 23.82
N LYS A 51 23.95 -18.23 23.82
CA LYS A 51 25.04 -17.79 24.72
C LYS A 51 24.67 -18.00 26.19
N LEU A 52 23.44 -17.63 26.58
CA LEU A 52 22.97 -17.80 27.95
C LEU A 52 22.89 -19.28 28.35
N LEU A 53 22.32 -20.12 27.48
CA LEU A 53 22.18 -21.55 27.72
C LEU A 53 23.55 -22.23 27.82
N LYS A 54 24.48 -21.95 26.91
CA LYS A 54 25.84 -22.49 26.93
C LYS A 54 26.54 -22.18 28.26
N ARG A 55 26.44 -20.93 28.70
CA ARG A 55 27.04 -20.49 29.97
C ARG A 55 26.41 -21.15 31.21
N LEU A 56 25.12 -21.49 31.15
CA LEU A 56 24.42 -22.27 32.18
C LEU A 56 24.83 -23.75 32.16
N LEU A 57 25.04 -24.33 30.98
CA LEU A 57 25.53 -25.71 30.84
C LEU A 57 26.96 -25.83 31.39
N ASP A 58 27.83 -24.89 31.05
CA ASP A 58 29.22 -24.86 31.52
C ASP A 58 29.30 -24.64 33.04
N THR A 59 28.43 -23.81 33.62
CA THR A 59 28.36 -23.65 35.09
C THR A 59 27.84 -24.91 35.80
N SER A 60 26.88 -25.61 35.18
CA SER A 60 26.32 -26.85 35.74
C SER A 60 27.35 -27.98 35.75
N ALA A 61 28.28 -27.98 34.80
CA ALA A 61 29.37 -28.94 34.75
C ALA A 61 30.47 -28.67 35.80
N GLN A 62 30.42 -27.51 36.49
CA GLN A 62 31.51 -26.99 37.31
C GLN A 62 31.06 -26.74 38.76
N LEU A 63 30.94 -27.78 39.60
CA LEU A 63 30.81 -27.68 41.07
C LEU A 63 31.42 -28.93 41.76
N PRO A 64 32.22 -28.82 42.85
CA PRO A 64 33.11 -27.74 43.30
C PRO A 64 34.58 -28.19 43.49
N THR A 65 35.55 -27.38 43.04
CA THR A 65 36.88 -27.30 43.70
C THR A 65 37.18 -25.83 43.94
N ALA A 66 37.19 -25.44 45.21
CA ALA A 66 37.29 -24.07 45.67
C ALA A 66 38.63 -23.41 45.30
N THR A 67 38.58 -22.19 44.75
CA THR A 67 39.59 -21.15 44.99
C THR A 67 38.92 -19.78 44.78
N PRO A 68 38.96 -18.86 45.75
CA PRO A 68 38.32 -17.55 45.66
C PRO A 68 39.25 -16.58 44.90
N THR A 69 38.87 -16.19 43.70
CA THR A 69 39.52 -15.12 42.93
C THR A 69 38.47 -14.03 42.63
N PRO A 70 38.83 -12.72 42.65
CA PRO A 70 37.88 -11.61 42.83
C PRO A 70 36.84 -11.45 41.69
N PRO A 71 35.74 -10.71 41.95
CA PRO A 71 34.58 -10.67 41.07
C PRO A 71 34.86 -9.82 39.84
N HIS A 72 35.28 -10.47 38.75
CA HIS A 72 35.15 -9.88 37.44
C HIS A 72 33.73 -10.16 36.93
N PRO A 73 32.92 -9.13 36.57
CA PRO A 73 31.68 -9.32 35.83
C PRO A 73 32.04 -9.67 34.38
N SER A 74 32.72 -10.79 34.18
CA SER A 74 33.07 -11.27 32.85
C SER A 74 31.82 -11.80 32.21
N THR A 75 31.38 -11.12 31.15
CA THR A 75 30.28 -11.53 30.27
C THR A 75 30.51 -12.92 29.64
N GLU A 76 31.73 -13.44 29.73
CA GLU A 76 32.19 -14.73 29.21
C GLU A 76 32.47 -15.83 30.26
N GLY A 77 32.33 -15.55 31.56
CA GLY A 77 32.57 -16.56 32.61
C GLY A 77 31.34 -17.45 32.90
N PRO A 78 31.49 -18.60 33.59
CA PRO A 78 30.36 -19.42 34.04
C PRO A 78 29.33 -18.58 34.80
N LEU A 79 28.04 -18.70 34.44
CA LEU A 79 27.01 -17.84 34.99
C LEU A 79 26.61 -18.34 36.37
N GLU A 80 26.91 -17.57 37.40
CA GLU A 80 26.42 -17.91 38.74
C GLU A 80 24.89 -17.94 38.75
N ILE A 81 24.30 -18.96 39.39
CA ILE A 81 22.85 -19.23 39.42
C ILE A 81 22.04 -17.98 39.85
N GLN A 82 22.62 -17.16 40.73
CA GLN A 82 22.02 -15.93 41.24
C GLN A 82 21.84 -14.85 40.15
N HIS A 83 22.67 -14.87 39.09
CA HIS A 83 22.66 -13.86 38.02
C HIS A 83 21.85 -14.29 36.79
N VAL A 84 21.30 -15.50 36.78
CA VAL A 84 20.47 -16.04 35.67
C VAL A 84 19.26 -15.14 35.38
N ALA A 85 18.57 -14.70 36.42
CA ALA A 85 17.38 -13.85 36.27
C ALA A 85 17.70 -12.52 35.59
N THR A 86 18.80 -11.88 36.00
CA THR A 86 19.28 -10.62 35.42
C THR A 86 19.73 -10.83 33.97
N ALA A 87 20.51 -11.86 33.70
CA ALA A 87 20.97 -12.17 32.34
C ALA A 87 19.84 -12.56 31.37
N ALA A 88 18.75 -13.14 31.89
CA ALA A 88 17.58 -13.51 31.08
C ALA A 88 16.64 -12.32 30.79
N ASN A 89 16.76 -11.20 31.49
CA ASN A 89 15.85 -10.06 31.31
C ASN A 89 15.95 -9.44 29.92
N ASP A 90 17.14 -9.34 29.35
CA ASP A 90 17.33 -8.77 28.01
C ASP A 90 16.65 -9.65 26.94
N ILE A 91 16.75 -10.97 27.08
CA ILE A 91 16.06 -11.94 26.20
C ILE A 91 14.55 -11.81 26.37
N ARG A 92 14.05 -11.71 27.61
CA ARG A 92 12.62 -11.49 27.89
C ARG A 92 12.13 -10.21 27.23
N LEU A 93 12.89 -9.12 27.32
CA LEU A 93 12.53 -7.84 26.72
C LEU A 93 12.51 -7.92 25.19
N LYS A 94 13.50 -8.60 24.57
CA LYS A 94 13.51 -8.84 23.12
C LYS A 94 12.30 -9.67 22.66
N ILE A 95 11.94 -10.73 23.40
CA ILE A 95 10.74 -11.53 23.12
C ILE A 95 9.47 -10.68 23.24
N GLN A 96 9.35 -9.86 24.28
CA GLN A 96 8.20 -8.97 24.44
C GLN A 96 8.10 -7.96 23.31
N LYS A 97 9.23 -7.39 22.88
CA LYS A 97 9.29 -6.48 21.74
C LYS A 97 8.86 -7.19 20.45
N ALA A 98 9.37 -8.39 20.19
CA ALA A 98 8.99 -9.19 19.04
C ALA A 98 7.49 -9.51 19.02
N ARG A 99 6.93 -9.93 20.16
CA ARG A 99 5.48 -10.19 20.28
C ARG A 99 4.64 -8.95 20.02
N ARG A 100 5.03 -7.80 20.59
CA ARG A 100 4.35 -6.52 20.32
C ARG A 100 4.40 -6.16 18.85
N ALA A 101 5.55 -6.37 18.20
CA ALA A 101 5.71 -6.11 16.79
C ALA A 101 4.80 -7.00 15.93
N VAL A 102 4.66 -8.28 16.27
CA VAL A 102 3.76 -9.21 15.56
C VAL A 102 2.30 -8.80 15.71
N VAL A 103 1.84 -8.50 16.93
CA VAL A 103 0.44 -8.12 17.18
C VAL A 103 0.10 -6.74 16.59
N ALA A 104 1.11 -5.88 16.40
CA ALA A 104 0.94 -4.59 15.75
C ALA A 104 0.95 -4.67 14.21
N LEU A 105 1.17 -5.85 13.62
CA LEU A 105 1.13 -6.00 12.17
C LEU A 105 -0.28 -5.76 11.65
N PRO A 106 -0.43 -5.01 10.53
CA PRO A 106 -1.71 -4.86 9.87
C PRO A 106 -2.23 -6.23 9.41
N ASP A 107 -3.55 -6.41 9.50
CA ASP A 107 -4.26 -7.60 9.04
C ASP A 107 -3.74 -8.94 9.62
N ILE A 108 -3.05 -8.90 10.77
CA ILE A 108 -2.54 -10.11 11.44
C ILE A 108 -3.65 -11.06 11.91
N ASP A 109 -4.85 -10.52 12.11
CA ASP A 109 -6.05 -11.28 12.50
C ASP A 109 -6.81 -11.86 11.29
N ARG A 110 -6.41 -11.54 10.05
CA ARG A 110 -7.02 -12.09 8.82
C ARG A 110 -6.29 -13.35 8.36
N THR A 111 -7.04 -14.27 7.76
CA THR A 111 -6.45 -15.47 7.16
C THR A 111 -5.88 -15.18 5.77
N CYS A 112 -5.05 -16.09 5.26
CA CYS A 112 -4.59 -16.01 3.87
C CYS A 112 -5.74 -16.22 2.88
N GLU A 113 -6.66 -17.12 3.18
CA GLU A 113 -7.83 -17.43 2.33
C GLU A 113 -8.70 -16.18 2.12
N ASP A 114 -9.02 -15.45 3.20
CA ASP A 114 -9.79 -14.20 3.11
C ASP A 114 -9.08 -13.14 2.24
N GLN A 115 -7.75 -13.15 2.21
CA GLN A 115 -6.95 -12.21 1.42
C GLN A 115 -6.89 -12.63 -0.05
N GLU A 116 -6.80 -13.94 -0.31
CA GLU A 116 -6.80 -14.50 -1.67
C GLU A 116 -8.14 -14.25 -2.37
N ASP A 117 -9.26 -14.47 -1.67
CA ASP A 117 -10.61 -14.17 -2.19
C ASP A 117 -10.76 -12.68 -2.53
N GLU A 118 -10.29 -11.79 -1.65
CA GLU A 118 -10.32 -10.34 -1.90
C GLU A 118 -9.46 -9.96 -3.10
N ILE A 119 -8.28 -10.57 -3.27
CA ILE A 119 -7.42 -10.35 -4.44
C ILE A 119 -8.16 -10.74 -5.71
N GLU A 120 -8.82 -11.91 -5.75
CA GLU A 120 -9.59 -12.35 -6.92
C GLU A 120 -10.68 -11.33 -7.28
N ASP A 121 -11.45 -10.88 -6.30
CA ASP A 121 -12.50 -9.87 -6.49
C ASP A 121 -11.95 -8.54 -7.01
N LEU A 122 -10.83 -8.08 -6.44
CA LEU A 122 -10.15 -6.87 -6.85
C LEU A 122 -9.61 -6.98 -8.28
N GLU A 123 -9.00 -8.11 -8.63
CA GLU A 123 -8.50 -8.38 -9.97
C GLU A 123 -9.64 -8.40 -11.00
N ALA A 124 -10.76 -9.05 -10.68
CA ALA A 124 -11.95 -9.07 -11.52
C ALA A 124 -12.51 -7.65 -11.72
N ARG A 125 -12.51 -6.82 -10.66
CA ARG A 125 -12.93 -5.41 -10.75
C ARG A 125 -11.99 -4.59 -11.62
N ILE A 126 -10.68 -4.77 -11.47
CA ILE A 126 -9.67 -4.12 -12.31
C ILE A 126 -9.85 -4.52 -13.77
N ALA A 127 -10.13 -5.79 -14.07
CA ALA A 127 -10.39 -6.25 -15.43
C ALA A 127 -11.60 -5.54 -16.05
N ARG A 128 -12.71 -5.41 -15.31
CA ARG A 128 -13.90 -4.67 -15.76
C ARG A 128 -13.59 -3.21 -16.03
N LEU A 129 -12.90 -2.54 -15.10
CA LEU A 129 -12.52 -1.12 -15.26
C LEU A 129 -11.60 -0.90 -16.46
N LYS A 130 -10.61 -1.77 -16.65
CA LYS A 130 -9.74 -1.74 -17.83
C LYS A 130 -10.51 -1.93 -19.13
N ALA A 131 -11.53 -2.79 -19.15
CA ALA A 131 -12.38 -2.98 -20.32
C ALA A 131 -13.21 -1.71 -20.63
N SER A 132 -13.83 -1.09 -19.61
CA SER A 132 -14.56 0.17 -19.79
C SER A 132 -13.68 1.31 -20.28
N LEU A 133 -12.45 1.43 -19.77
CA LEU A 133 -11.50 2.45 -20.25
C LEU A 133 -11.08 2.22 -21.71
N ARG A 134 -10.90 0.95 -22.11
CA ARG A 134 -10.62 0.63 -23.52
C ARG A 134 -11.79 0.98 -24.43
N GLU A 135 -13.02 0.76 -23.97
CA GLU A 135 -14.22 1.11 -24.72
C GLU A 135 -14.34 2.63 -24.89
N LEU A 136 -14.14 3.39 -23.81
CA LEU A 136 -14.13 4.85 -23.89
C LEU A 136 -13.02 5.35 -24.83
N GLY A 137 -11.84 4.73 -24.80
CA GLY A 137 -10.76 5.02 -25.74
C GLY A 137 -11.08 4.67 -27.20
N ARG A 138 -11.85 3.60 -27.46
CA ARG A 138 -12.33 3.25 -28.81
C ARG A 138 -13.33 4.26 -29.34
N THR A 139 -14.31 4.67 -28.54
CA THR A 139 -15.30 5.67 -28.97
C THR A 139 -14.64 7.02 -29.32
N SER A 140 -13.50 7.35 -28.71
CA SER A 140 -12.69 8.52 -29.07
C SER A 140 -11.91 8.33 -30.38
N ALA A 141 -11.45 7.11 -30.69
CA ALA A 141 -10.70 6.83 -31.91
C ALA A 141 -11.62 6.66 -33.14
N GLU A 142 -12.77 6.02 -32.97
CA GLU A 142 -13.79 5.86 -34.03
C GLU A 142 -14.47 7.19 -34.37
N ALA A 143 -14.54 8.14 -33.43
CA ALA A 143 -14.97 9.51 -33.70
C ALA A 143 -13.99 10.31 -34.57
N GLU A 144 -12.69 9.93 -34.61
CA GLU A 144 -11.70 10.55 -35.49
C GLU A 144 -11.56 9.83 -36.84
N ASP A 145 -11.93 8.55 -36.94
CA ASP A 145 -11.87 7.76 -38.19
C ASP A 145 -13.18 7.81 -39.02
N GLY A 146 -14.25 8.40 -38.45
CA GLY A 146 -15.57 8.53 -39.07
C GLY A 146 -15.82 9.80 -39.89
N ASP A 147 -14.88 10.75 -39.96
CA ASP A 147 -14.97 11.96 -40.81
C ASP A 147 -14.12 11.79 -42.08
N GLY A 148 -14.48 10.78 -42.87
CA GLY A 148 -13.87 10.48 -44.16
C GLY A 148 -14.84 10.70 -45.32
N ASP A 149 -15.53 11.85 -45.41
CA ASP A 149 -16.16 12.28 -46.68
C ASP A 149 -16.49 13.79 -46.73
N GLN A 150 -15.47 14.65 -46.69
CA GLN A 150 -15.54 15.93 -47.42
C GLN A 150 -14.24 16.15 -48.18
N SER A 151 -14.27 15.77 -49.45
CA SER A 151 -13.44 16.36 -50.49
C SER A 151 -13.64 17.89 -50.50
N HIS A 152 -12.88 18.63 -49.70
CA HIS A 152 -12.83 20.08 -49.80
C HIS A 152 -11.42 20.61 -49.54
N MET A 153 -10.55 20.39 -50.53
CA MET A 153 -9.50 21.33 -50.96
C MET A 153 -8.83 22.10 -49.81
N SER A 154 -8.10 21.41 -48.92
CA SER A 154 -7.06 22.08 -48.15
C SER A 154 -5.89 22.32 -49.08
N VAL A 155 -6.00 23.36 -49.90
CA VAL A 155 -4.86 23.96 -50.57
C VAL A 155 -3.90 24.35 -49.45
N ASP A 156 -2.74 23.69 -49.41
CA ASP A 156 -1.69 24.00 -48.45
C ASP A 156 -1.40 25.50 -48.52
N CYS A 157 -1.62 26.20 -47.40
CA CYS A 157 -1.39 27.64 -47.28
C CYS A 157 0.07 28.02 -47.59
N MET A 158 0.99 27.05 -47.53
CA MET A 158 2.38 27.21 -47.92
C MET A 158 2.60 27.19 -49.45
N ASP A 159 1.80 26.44 -50.22
CA ASP A 159 1.93 26.39 -51.69
C ASP A 159 1.41 27.67 -52.36
N ALA A 160 0.40 28.32 -51.75
CA ALA A 160 -0.12 29.60 -52.24
C ALA A 160 0.90 30.75 -52.11
N LEU A 161 1.79 30.70 -51.10
CA LEU A 161 2.85 31.68 -50.91
C LEU A 161 3.99 31.49 -51.91
N ASP A 162 4.30 30.25 -52.27
CA ASP A 162 5.37 29.93 -53.22
C ASP A 162 4.98 30.32 -54.65
N LEU A 163 3.71 30.12 -55.03
CA LEU A 163 3.20 30.56 -56.33
C LEU A 163 3.12 32.09 -56.46
N ALA A 164 2.89 32.81 -55.35
CA ALA A 164 2.83 34.28 -55.34
C ALA A 164 4.22 34.92 -55.48
N LEU A 165 5.27 34.26 -54.99
CA LEU A 165 6.65 34.72 -55.14
C LEU A 165 7.22 34.44 -56.54
N ALA A 166 6.73 33.39 -57.21
CA ALA A 166 7.17 33.04 -58.57
C ALA A 166 6.56 33.91 -59.69
N GLN A 167 5.44 34.59 -59.44
CA GLN A 167 4.77 35.44 -60.44
C GLN A 167 5.14 36.93 -60.36
N GLY A 168 6.09 37.30 -59.50
CA GLY A 168 6.49 38.68 -59.23
C GLY A 168 7.87 39.09 -59.78
N SER A 169 8.26 38.66 -60.98
CA SER A 169 9.45 39.15 -61.70
C SER A 169 9.13 39.73 -63.06
#